data_AF-A0A1F4ESJ2-F1
#
_entry.id   AF-A0A1F4ESJ2-F1
#
_cell.length_a   1.000
_cell.length_b   1.000
_cell.length_c   1.000
_cell.angle_alpha   90.00
_cell.angle_beta   90.00
_cell.angle_gamma   90.00
#
_symmetry.space_group_name_H-M   'P 1'
#
loop_
_entity.id
_entity.type
_entity.pdbx_description
1 polymer ?
#
loop_
_entity_poly.entity_id
_entity_poly.type
_entity_poly.pdbx_seq_one_letter_code
_entity_poly.pdbx_strand_id
1 'polypeptide(L)'
;MFDIGFSELLVIGIVALIVIGPERLPRVARTLGHLAGRMQRYVADVKADINREIEFEELRRMRDSVQQAASSVESSFQTEISKT
;
A
#
# COMPACT_ATOMS: atom_id res chain seq x y z
N MET A 1 -1.54 1.60 23.25
CA MET A 1 -0.75 0.37 23.50
C MET A 1 0.67 0.43 22.92
N PHE A 2 1.23 1.63 22.70
CA PHE A 2 2.66 1.85 22.52
C PHE A 2 3.06 3.03 23.42
N ASP A 3 3.02 2.83 24.74
CA ASP A 3 3.60 3.77 25.70
C ASP A 3 5.11 3.54 25.78
N ILE A 4 5.79 3.76 24.66
CA ILE A 4 7.26 3.78 24.66
C ILE A 4 7.65 5.19 25.11
N GLY A 5 7.86 5.34 26.42
CA GLY A 5 8.40 6.55 27.00
C GLY A 5 9.88 6.74 26.68
N PHE A 6 10.40 7.92 27.00
CA PHE A 6 11.83 8.22 26.87
C PHE A 6 12.68 7.23 27.70
N SER A 7 12.18 6.79 28.85
CA SER A 7 12.77 5.77 29.71
C SER A 7 12.99 4.43 29.00
N GLU A 8 11.95 3.90 28.37
CA GLU A 8 12.00 2.61 27.68
C GLU A 8 12.99 2.65 26.51
N LEU A 9 13.01 3.74 25.73
CA LEU A 9 13.99 3.92 24.65
C LEU A 9 15.42 3.90 25.17
N LEU A 10 15.68 4.53 26.33
CA LEU A 10 17.01 4.57 26.93
C LEU A 10 17.46 3.17 27.37
N VAL A 11 16.57 2.41 28.01
CA VAL A 11 16.83 1.02 28.41
C VAL A 11 17.13 0.14 27.20
N ILE A 12 16.31 0.22 26.14
CA ILE A 12 16.53 -0.52 24.90
C ILE A 12 17.88 -0.12 24.26
N GLY A 13 18.21 1.17 24.27
CA GLY A 13 19.51 1.68 23.80
C GLY A 13 20.68 1.05 24.54
N ILE A 14 20.63 1.02 25.88
CA ILE A 14 21.68 0.39 26.70
C ILE A 14 21.81 -1.10 26.39
N VAL A 15 20.69 -1.82 26.33
CA VAL A 15 20.69 -3.26 26.00
C VAL A 15 21.29 -3.50 24.62
N ALA A 16 20.88 -2.72 23.62
CA ALA A 16 21.40 -2.82 22.27
C ALA A 16 22.91 -2.54 22.22
N LEU A 17 23.41 -1.56 22.98
CA LEU A 17 24.84 -1.26 23.09
C LEU A 17 25.62 -2.42 23.70
N ILE A 18 25.07 -3.11 24.71
CA ILE A 18 25.73 -4.26 25.35
C ILE A 18 25.76 -5.47 24.40
N VAL A 19 24.63 -5.78 23.77
CA VAL A 19 24.48 -7.00 22.95
C VAL A 19 25.22 -6.88 21.62
N ILE A 20 25.06 -5.74 20.94
CA ILE A 20 25.61 -5.53 19.59
C ILE A 20 27.01 -4.90 19.69
N GLY A 21 27.24 -4.05 20.70
CA GLY A 21 28.45 -3.24 20.85
C GLY A 21 28.28 -1.82 20.28
N PRO A 22 28.83 -0.78 20.95
CA PRO A 22 28.69 0.62 20.55
C PRO A 22 29.24 0.94 19.16
N GLU A 23 30.29 0.24 18.73
CA GLU A 23 30.92 0.46 17.42
C GLU A 23 30.17 -0.22 16.28
N ARG A 24 29.42 -1.30 16.59
CA ARG A 24 28.72 -2.13 15.60
C ARG A 24 27.28 -1.67 15.39
N LEU A 25 26.62 -1.16 16.44
CA LEU A 25 25.26 -0.63 16.38
C LEU A 25 25.05 0.40 15.24
N PRO A 26 25.88 1.46 15.08
CA PRO A 26 25.72 2.40 13.97
C PRO A 26 25.93 1.76 12.60
N ARG A 27 26.77 0.73 12.50
CA ARG A 27 26.98 -0.01 11.25
C ARG A 27 25.74 -0.82 10.87
N VAL A 28 25.16 -1.54 11.83
CA VAL A 28 23.93 -2.32 11.64
C VAL A 28 22.76 -1.40 11.29
N ALA A 29 22.59 -0.28 12.01
CA ALA A 29 21.56 0.71 11.72
C ALA A 29 21.67 1.26 10.30
N ARG A 30 22.89 1.58 9.84
CA ARG A 30 23.13 2.02 8.44
C ARG A 30 22.80 0.94 7.43
N THR A 31 23.23 -0.31 7.66
CA THR A 31 22.94 -1.43 6.75
C THR A 31 21.44 -1.69 6.65
N LEU A 32 20.74 -1.77 7.79
CA LEU A 32 19.29 -1.94 7.82
C LEU A 32 18.57 -0.76 7.17
N GLY A 33 19.02 0.47 7.45
CA GLY A 33 18.47 1.67 6.82
C GLY A 33 18.64 1.70 5.30
N HIS A 34 19.81 1.29 4.79
CA HIS A 34 20.03 1.16 3.36
C HIS A 34 19.15 0.07 2.73
N LEU A 35 18.95 -1.06 3.42
CA LEU A 35 18.10 -2.14 2.93
C LEU A 35 16.63 -1.72 2.89
N ALA A 36 16.14 -1.14 3.99
CA ALA A 36 14.78 -0.62 4.11
C ALA A 36 14.52 0.51 3.09
N GLY A 37 15.48 1.42 2.92
CA GLY A 37 15.39 2.50 1.94
C GLY A 37 15.33 1.98 0.49
N ARG A 38 16.10 0.93 0.16
CA ARG A 38 16.01 0.28 -1.16
C ARG A 38 14.67 -0.42 -1.36
N MET A 39 14.17 -1.14 -0.36
CA MET A 39 12.85 -1.77 -0.40
C MET A 39 11.74 -0.74 -0.62
N GLN A 40 11.76 0.37 0.13
CA GLN A 40 10.80 1.45 -0.03
C GLN A 40 10.81 2.00 -1.45
N ARG A 41 12.00 2.17 -2.03
CA ARG A 41 12.17 2.66 -3.41
C ARG A 41 11.64 1.66 -4.43
N TYR A 42 11.95 0.37 -4.28
CA TYR A 42 11.42 -0.68 -5.13
C TYR A 42 9.88 -0.75 -5.07
N VAL A 43 9.28 -0.66 -3.87
CA VAL A 43 7.83 -0.61 -3.71
C VAL A 43 7.24 0.64 -4.38
N ALA A 44 7.92 1.79 -4.28
CA ALA A 44 7.49 3.02 -4.94
C ALA A 44 7.54 2.89 -6.47
N ASP A 45 8.60 2.31 -7.01
CA ASP A 45 8.77 2.08 -8.46
C ASP A 45 7.71 1.09 -8.98
N VAL A 46 7.53 -0.05 -8.30
CA VAL A 46 6.48 -1.03 -8.65
C VAL A 46 5.08 -0.43 -8.54
N LYS A 47 4.82 0.39 -7.51
CA LYS A 47 3.53 1.09 -7.40
C LYS A 47 3.34 2.10 -8.54
N ALA A 48 4.40 2.76 -9.00
CA ALA A 48 4.35 3.70 -10.12
C ALA A 48 4.07 2.97 -11.45
N ASP A 49 4.69 1.81 -11.67
CA ASP A 49 4.44 0.96 -12.83
C ASP A 49 3.03 0.35 -12.80
N ILE A 50 2.63 -0.19 -11.64
CA ILE A 50 1.28 -0.72 -11.43
C ILE A 50 0.22 0.38 -11.61
N ASN A 51 0.44 1.61 -11.14
CA ASN A 51 -0.49 2.71 -11.37
C ASN A 51 -0.66 3.03 -12.87
N ARG A 52 0.38 2.84 -13.69
CA ARG A 52 0.29 2.99 -15.15
C ARG A 52 -0.49 1.83 -15.80
N GLU A 53 -0.36 0.62 -15.26
CA GLU A 53 -1.10 -0.55 -15.75
C GLU A 53 -2.56 -0.59 -15.26
N ILE A 54 -2.82 -0.17 -14.02
CA ILE A 54 -4.16 -0.11 -13.40
C ILE A 54 -5.06 0.89 -14.11
N GLU A 55 -4.50 1.91 -14.77
CA GLU A 55 -5.28 2.79 -15.66
C GLU A 55 -6.11 1.95 -16.66
N PHE A 56 -5.60 0.82 -17.15
CA PHE A 56 -6.36 -0.09 -18.03
C PHE A 56 -7.40 -0.96 -17.32
N GLU A 57 -7.17 -1.36 -16.07
CA GLU A 57 -8.09 -2.23 -15.31
C GLU A 57 -9.26 -1.45 -14.68
N GLU A 58 -9.00 -0.23 -14.22
CA GLU A 58 -10.03 0.68 -13.70
C GLU A 58 -10.91 1.22 -14.84
N LEU A 59 -10.32 1.53 -16.01
CA LEU A 59 -11.09 1.84 -17.23
C LEU A 59 -11.97 0.66 -17.67
N ARG A 60 -11.47 -0.58 -17.53
CA ARG A 60 -12.24 -1.79 -17.87
C ARG A 60 -13.40 -2.04 -16.91
N ARG A 61 -13.20 -1.87 -15.60
CA ARG A 61 -14.28 -1.95 -14.60
C ARG A 61 -15.31 -0.82 -14.73
N MET A 62 -14.88 0.38 -15.12
CA MET A 62 -15.81 1.47 -15.46
C MET A 62 -16.65 1.13 -16.69
N ARG A 63 -16.03 0.59 -17.75
CA ARG A 63 -16.74 0.13 -18.95
C ARG A 63 -17.80 -0.92 -18.62
N ASP A 64 -17.43 -1.95 -17.85
CA ASP A 64 -18.33 -3.05 -17.51
C ASP A 64 -19.51 -2.59 -16.63
N SER A 65 -19.26 -1.69 -15.67
CA SER A 65 -20.32 -1.14 -14.81
C SER A 65 -21.26 -0.19 -15.57
N VAL A 66 -20.75 0.62 -16.49
CA VAL A 66 -21.57 1.47 -17.38
C VAL A 66 -22.40 0.62 -18.35
N GLN A 67 -21.81 -0.43 -18.94
CA GLN A 67 -22.51 -1.36 -19.82
C GLN A 67 -23.68 -2.04 -19.09
N GLN A 68 -23.45 -2.49 -17.85
CA GLN A 68 -24.46 -3.16 -17.04
C GLN A 68 -25.58 -2.20 -16.60
N ALA A 69 -25.25 -0.95 -16.28
CA ALA A 69 -26.24 0.09 -15.98
C ALA A 69 -27.09 0.47 -17.20
N ALA A 70 -26.48 0.57 -18.39
CA ALA A 70 -27.22 0.81 -19.62
C ALA A 70 -28.18 -0.34 -19.95
N SER A 71 -27.71 -1.58 -19.79
CA SER A 71 -28.49 -2.80 -20.04
C SER A 71 -29.71 -2.92 -19.10
N SER A 72 -29.54 -2.55 -17.82
CA SER A 72 -30.63 -2.61 -16.85
C SER A 72 -31.68 -1.52 -17.07
N VAL A 73 -31.27 -0.34 -17.54
CA VAL A 73 -32.19 0.74 -17.93
C VAL A 73 -33.00 0.35 -19.17
N GLU A 74 -32.35 -0.24 -20.19
CA GLU A 74 -33.01 -0.71 -21.41
C GLU A 74 -34.02 -1.83 -21.10
N SER A 75 -33.64 -2.81 -20.28
CA SER A 75 -34.56 -3.88 -19.84
C SER A 75 -35.74 -3.36 -19.03
N SER A 76 -35.53 -2.32 -18.22
CA SER A 76 -36.60 -1.70 -17.43
C SER A 76 -37.58 -0.93 -18.33
N PHE A 77 -37.06 -0.21 -19.33
CA PHE A 77 -37.87 0.48 -20.34
C PHE A 77 -38.69 -0.47 -21.21
N GLN A 78 -38.09 -1.57 -21.68
CA GLN A 78 -38.78 -2.57 -22.50
C GLN A 78 -39.93 -3.26 -21.72
N THR A 79 -39.72 -3.49 -20.42
CA THR A 79 -40.71 -4.13 -19.54
C THR A 79 -41.89 -3.21 -19.25
N GLU A 80 -41.65 -1.92 -19.05
CA GLU A 80 -42.71 -0.93 -18.83
C GLU A 80 -43.52 -0.65 -20.11
N ILE A 81 -42.86 -0.59 -21.28
CA ILE A 81 -43.54 -0.38 -22.57
C ILE A 81 -44.36 -1.61 -22.98
N SER A 82 -43.92 -2.83 -22.66
CA SER A 82 -44.68 -4.05 -22.95
C SER A 82 -45.87 -4.28 -22.01
N LYS A 83 -45.95 -3.53 -20.90
CA LYS A 83 -47.00 -3.65 -19.88
C LYS A 83 -48.12 -2.62 -20.06
N THR A 84 -47.99 -1.70 -21.01
CA THR A 84 -49.01 -0.73 -21.43
C THR A 84 -49.58 -1.14 -22.79
#